data_AF-A2GEF0-F1
#
_entry.id   AF-A2GEF0-F1
#
_cell.length_a   1.000
_cell.length_b   1.000
_cell.length_c   1.000
_cell.angle_alpha   90.00
_cell.angle_beta   90.00
_cell.angle_gamma   90.00
#
_symmetry.space_group_name_H-M   'P 1'
#
loop_
_entity.id
_entity.type
_entity.pdbx_description
1 polymer ?
#
loop_
_entity_poly.entity_id
_entity_poly.type
_entity_poly.pdbx_seq_one_letter_code
_entity_poly.pdbx_strand_id
1 'polypeptide(L)'
;MNNGIDTGLYETSDAARVDDILIPKGLSGQRIFHMPMHEESSLFDAFQFCLNTVIGSGTLMVPYCYTAGVGLYLIISLIFAVICYFTLAFLAESGYFVHAYDYRGLFAFMFGKSKVWIVNCIILCVQIGAATIYFLWNGRLMPKLLGTCDMKPPLSSYRFWTVLVSLTCAIPLVCLKSIYVLEKLSILCSVTTLLLIVHAF
;
A
#
# COMPACT_ATOMS: atom_id res chain seq x y z
N MET A 1 22.06 8.02 49.97
CA MET A 1 21.62 6.74 49.38
C MET A 1 20.58 7.13 48.33
N ASN A 2 20.90 7.32 47.05
CA ASN A 2 21.22 6.29 46.02
C ASN A 2 20.35 5.03 46.23
N ASN A 3 19.55 4.50 45.29
CA ASN A 3 19.50 4.63 43.82
C ASN A 3 18.16 4.12 43.23
N GLY A 4 17.78 4.67 42.06
CA GLY A 4 17.24 3.97 40.86
C GLY A 4 15.79 3.48 40.90
N ILE A 5 14.96 3.61 39.87
CA ILE A 5 15.20 3.68 38.42
C ILE A 5 14.01 4.45 37.80
N ASP A 6 14.24 5.70 37.38
CA ASP A 6 13.38 6.46 36.46
C ASP A 6 14.15 6.62 35.14
N THR A 7 14.00 5.67 34.23
CA THR A 7 14.56 5.75 32.87
C THR A 7 13.46 5.49 31.87
N GLY A 8 12.92 6.57 31.31
CA GLY A 8 11.93 6.49 30.22
C GLY A 8 11.44 7.82 29.64
N LEU A 9 11.87 8.99 30.16
CA LEU A 9 11.31 10.29 29.76
C LEU A 9 12.32 11.33 29.23
N TYR A 10 13.57 10.94 28.96
CA TYR A 10 14.61 11.90 28.54
C TYR A 10 15.10 11.78 27.08
N GLU A 11 14.66 10.81 26.28
CA GLU A 11 15.12 10.69 24.87
C GLU A 11 14.28 11.47 23.85
N THR A 12 13.11 12.00 24.22
CA THR A 12 12.24 12.76 23.29
C THR A 12 12.50 14.27 23.28
N SER A 13 13.28 14.80 24.21
CA SER A 13 13.48 16.26 24.33
C SER A 13 14.68 16.80 23.55
N ASP A 14 15.71 15.98 23.29
CA ASP A 14 16.93 16.45 22.60
C ASP A 14 16.84 16.34 21.08
N ALA A 15 16.10 15.36 20.53
CA ALA A 15 15.85 15.29 19.09
C ALA A 15 15.03 16.49 18.58
N ALA A 16 14.02 16.93 19.34
CA ALA A 16 13.21 18.09 19.00
C ALA A 16 14.00 19.42 19.03
N ARG A 17 15.07 19.49 19.86
CA ARG A 17 15.87 20.71 20.03
C ARG A 17 16.94 20.88 18.94
N VAL A 18 17.38 19.80 18.32
CA VAL A 18 18.37 19.84 17.22
C VAL A 18 17.71 20.24 15.90
N ASP A 19 16.47 19.82 15.66
CA ASP A 19 15.70 20.21 14.47
C ASP A 19 15.36 21.71 14.45
N ASP A 20 15.14 22.33 15.62
CA ASP A 20 14.85 23.77 15.76
C ASP A 20 16.06 24.67 15.44
N ILE A 21 17.28 24.13 15.40
CA ILE A 21 18.52 24.91 15.19
C ILE A 21 18.95 24.92 13.71
N LEU A 22 18.57 23.90 12.92
CA LEU A 22 18.93 23.77 11.51
C LEU A 22 17.89 24.35 10.54
N ILE A 23 16.71 24.72 11.01
CA ILE A 23 15.66 25.27 10.15
C ILE A 23 15.72 26.81 10.18
N PRO A 24 16.10 27.48 9.07
CA PRO A 24 16.02 28.93 8.99
C PRO A 24 14.57 29.36 9.25
N LYS A 25 14.39 30.22 10.27
CA LYS A 25 13.11 30.68 10.86
C LYS A 25 12.11 31.33 9.89
N GLY A 26 12.42 31.38 8.58
CA GLY A 26 11.52 31.86 7.52
C GLY A 26 10.77 30.76 6.75
N LEU A 27 11.11 29.48 6.92
CA LEU A 27 10.47 28.38 6.15
C LEU A 27 9.36 27.63 6.89
N SER A 28 9.18 27.84 8.20
CA SER A 28 8.10 27.18 8.96
C SER A 28 6.69 27.60 8.53
N GLY A 29 6.54 28.71 7.79
CA GLY A 29 5.27 29.14 7.20
C GLY A 29 4.90 28.46 5.87
N GLN A 30 5.82 27.67 5.29
CA GLN A 30 5.60 26.96 4.02
C GLN A 30 5.59 25.42 4.16
N ARG A 31 5.87 24.89 5.36
CA ARG A 31 5.80 23.45 5.60
C ARG A 31 4.35 23.06 5.84
N ILE A 32 3.78 22.42 4.82
CA ILE A 32 2.42 21.90 4.80
C ILE A 32 2.25 20.70 5.77
N PHE A 33 3.37 20.10 6.23
CA PHE A 33 3.40 18.93 7.11
C PHE A 33 4.08 19.25 8.44
N HIS A 34 3.41 18.91 9.55
CA HIS A 34 3.91 19.07 10.92
C HIS A 34 4.65 17.83 11.48
N MET A 35 4.74 16.75 10.69
CA MET A 35 5.55 15.56 10.98
C MET A 35 6.83 15.57 10.12
N PRO A 36 7.98 15.11 10.64
CA PRO A 36 9.18 14.94 9.83
C PRO A 36 8.96 13.80 8.83
N MET A 37 8.40 14.13 7.67
CA MET A 37 8.43 13.25 6.51
C MET A 37 9.86 13.27 5.98
N HIS A 38 10.43 12.10 5.68
CA HIS A 38 11.69 12.02 4.96
C HIS A 38 11.52 12.80 3.65
N GLU A 39 12.25 13.91 3.49
CA GLU A 39 12.09 14.89 2.39
C GLU A 39 12.55 14.33 1.01
N GLU A 40 12.73 13.01 0.87
CA GLU A 40 13.29 12.40 -0.33
C GLU A 40 12.28 11.74 -1.29
N SER A 41 10.99 11.65 -0.95
CA SER A 41 10.00 11.02 -1.85
C SER A 41 9.47 12.01 -2.89
N SER A 42 9.72 11.72 -4.18
CA SER A 42 9.22 12.54 -5.30
C SER A 42 7.73 12.28 -5.55
N LEU A 43 7.02 13.27 -6.12
CA LEU A 43 5.66 13.06 -6.65
C LEU A 43 5.60 11.91 -7.66
N PHE A 44 6.69 11.73 -8.41
CA PHE A 44 6.81 10.65 -9.37
C PHE A 44 6.85 9.26 -8.68
N ASP A 45 7.52 9.16 -7.53
CA ASP A 45 7.62 7.90 -6.80
C ASP A 45 6.27 7.51 -6.18
N ALA A 46 5.55 8.50 -5.65
CA ALA A 46 4.18 8.31 -5.17
C ALA A 46 3.22 7.87 -6.31
N PHE A 47 3.36 8.47 -7.49
CA PHE A 47 2.58 8.06 -8.67
C PHE A 47 2.91 6.63 -9.10
N GLN A 48 4.18 6.26 -9.15
CA GLN A 48 4.62 4.90 -9.50
C GLN A 48 4.14 3.86 -8.49
N PHE A 49 4.16 4.20 -7.19
CA PHE A 49 3.60 3.35 -6.14
C PHE A 49 2.09 3.13 -6.31
N CYS A 50 1.34 4.19 -6.63
CA CYS A 50 -0.08 4.10 -6.96
C CYS A 50 -0.32 3.21 -8.19
N LEU A 51 0.47 3.39 -9.27
CA LEU A 51 0.36 2.56 -10.47
C LEU A 51 0.59 1.08 -10.17
N ASN A 52 1.63 0.74 -9.40
CA ASN A 52 1.89 -0.65 -9.02
C ASN A 52 0.75 -1.27 -8.21
N THR A 53 0.11 -0.47 -7.36
CA THR A 53 -1.04 -0.92 -6.57
C THR A 53 -2.26 -1.15 -7.46
N VAL A 54 -2.48 -0.31 -8.48
CA VAL A 54 -3.60 -0.41 -9.43
C VAL A 54 -3.39 -1.54 -10.45
N ILE A 55 -2.16 -1.73 -10.95
CA ILE A 55 -1.80 -2.78 -11.94
C ILE A 55 -1.76 -4.19 -11.29
N GLY A 56 -2.06 -4.30 -9.99
CA GLY A 56 -1.99 -5.53 -9.20
C GLY A 56 -2.89 -6.69 -9.65
N SER A 57 -3.21 -7.59 -8.72
CA SER A 57 -3.91 -8.86 -9.03
C SER A 57 -5.26 -8.70 -9.76
N GLY A 58 -5.92 -7.55 -9.61
CA GLY A 58 -7.17 -7.24 -10.33
C GLY A 58 -6.98 -7.21 -11.85
N THR A 59 -5.87 -6.66 -12.34
CA THR A 59 -5.55 -6.58 -13.77
C THR A 59 -5.27 -7.96 -14.38
N LEU A 60 -4.73 -8.89 -13.58
CA LEU A 60 -4.48 -10.28 -14.02
C LEU A 60 -5.77 -11.10 -14.19
N MET A 61 -6.89 -10.68 -13.58
CA MET A 61 -8.19 -11.34 -13.76
C MET A 61 -8.96 -10.82 -14.98
N VAL A 62 -8.56 -9.67 -15.53
CA VAL A 62 -9.16 -9.06 -16.73
C VAL A 62 -9.27 -10.00 -17.93
N PRO A 63 -8.22 -10.76 -18.32
CA PRO A 63 -8.34 -11.69 -19.44
C PRO A 63 -9.38 -12.78 -19.22
N TYR A 64 -9.61 -13.21 -17.97
CA TYR A 64 -10.63 -14.19 -17.63
C TYR A 64 -12.05 -13.65 -17.85
N CYS A 65 -12.23 -12.34 -17.67
CA CYS A 65 -13.50 -11.64 -17.86
C CYS A 65 -13.89 -11.45 -19.33
N TYR A 66 -12.98 -11.64 -20.30
CA TYR A 66 -13.31 -11.55 -21.73
C TYR A 66 -14.26 -12.64 -22.23
N THR A 67 -14.48 -13.69 -21.45
CA THR A 67 -15.51 -14.70 -21.70
C THR A 67 -16.93 -14.13 -21.77
N ALA A 68 -17.18 -12.98 -21.14
CA ALA A 68 -18.46 -12.28 -21.18
C ALA A 68 -18.60 -11.27 -22.34
N GLY A 69 -17.54 -11.10 -23.16
CA GLY A 69 -17.49 -10.17 -24.28
C GLY A 69 -16.64 -8.91 -24.02
N VAL A 70 -15.78 -8.58 -24.99
CA VAL A 70 -14.77 -7.50 -24.86
C VAL A 70 -15.41 -6.11 -24.72
N GLY A 71 -16.49 -5.84 -25.46
CA GLY A 71 -17.14 -4.53 -25.45
C GLY A 71 -17.77 -4.15 -24.12
N LEU A 72 -18.46 -5.10 -23.47
CA LEU A 72 -19.12 -4.88 -22.18
C LEU A 72 -18.07 -4.61 -21.09
N TYR A 73 -16.97 -5.36 -21.10
CA TYR A 73 -15.88 -5.17 -20.16
C TYR A 73 -15.22 -3.78 -20.31
N LEU A 74 -15.01 -3.31 -21.54
CA LEU A 74 -14.44 -1.99 -21.80
C LEU A 74 -15.33 -0.87 -21.25
N ILE A 75 -16.64 -0.98 -21.42
CA ILE A 75 -17.62 -0.01 -20.87
C ILE A 75 -17.58 -0.01 -19.34
N ILE A 76 -17.60 -1.19 -18.69
CA ILE A 76 -17.52 -1.28 -17.23
C ILE A 76 -16.19 -0.68 -16.72
N SER A 77 -15.08 -1.01 -17.35
CA SER A 77 -13.76 -0.47 -17.01
C SER A 77 -13.73 1.06 -17.11
N LEU A 78 -14.33 1.62 -18.16
CA LEU A 78 -14.43 3.07 -18.35
C LEU A 78 -15.25 3.74 -17.22
N ILE A 79 -16.37 3.14 -16.81
CA ILE A 79 -17.20 3.65 -15.71
C ILE A 79 -16.39 3.65 -14.40
N PHE A 80 -15.69 2.56 -14.08
CA PHE A 80 -14.85 2.49 -12.89
C PHE A 80 -13.68 3.50 -12.94
N ALA A 81 -13.07 3.71 -14.11
CA ALA A 81 -12.01 4.69 -14.29
C ALA A 81 -12.50 6.11 -13.97
N VAL A 82 -13.69 6.48 -14.47
CA VAL A 82 -14.32 7.78 -14.19
C VAL A 82 -14.62 7.97 -12.70
N ILE A 83 -15.21 6.95 -12.05
CA ILE A 83 -15.50 6.99 -10.60
C ILE A 83 -14.20 7.13 -9.79
N CYS A 84 -13.16 6.39 -10.16
CA CYS A 84 -11.86 6.44 -9.50
C CYS A 84 -11.23 7.84 -9.63
N TYR A 85 -11.28 8.43 -10.83
CA TYR A 85 -10.80 9.78 -11.08
C TYR A 85 -11.50 10.82 -10.20
N PHE A 86 -12.83 10.81 -10.14
CA PHE A 86 -13.58 11.72 -9.28
C PHE A 86 -13.28 11.51 -7.79
N THR A 87 -13.15 10.26 -7.35
CA THR A 87 -12.85 9.94 -5.95
C THR A 87 -11.46 10.44 -5.56
N LEU A 88 -10.46 10.24 -6.43
CA LEU A 88 -9.10 10.71 -6.20
C LEU A 88 -9.00 12.24 -6.19
N ALA A 89 -9.69 12.92 -7.12
CA ALA A 89 -9.75 14.37 -7.16
C ALA A 89 -10.39 14.95 -5.89
N PHE A 90 -11.52 14.39 -5.46
CA PHE A 90 -12.20 14.81 -4.24
C PHE A 90 -11.35 14.59 -2.98
N LEU A 91 -10.61 13.46 -2.93
CA LEU A 91 -9.70 13.18 -1.83
C LEU A 91 -8.54 14.19 -1.77
N ALA A 92 -7.94 14.52 -2.91
CA ALA A 92 -6.84 15.48 -3.00
C ALA A 92 -7.29 16.89 -2.60
N GLU A 93 -8.45 17.34 -3.08
CA GLU A 93 -9.02 18.64 -2.75
C GLU A 93 -9.40 18.73 -1.26
N SER A 94 -10.02 17.68 -0.71
CA SER A 94 -10.38 17.62 0.72
C SER A 94 -9.13 17.66 1.61
N GLY A 95 -8.05 16.97 1.24
CA GLY A 95 -6.78 17.01 1.96
C GLY A 95 -6.15 18.40 1.96
N TYR A 96 -6.24 19.13 0.84
CA TYR A 96 -5.76 20.50 0.72
C TYR A 96 -6.52 21.47 1.64
N PHE A 97 -7.86 21.41 1.67
CA PHE A 97 -8.66 22.32 2.48
C PHE A 97 -8.53 22.12 4.00
N VAL A 98 -8.36 20.88 4.44
CA VAL A 98 -8.32 20.54 5.89
C VAL A 98 -6.90 20.64 6.45
N HIS A 99 -5.87 20.74 5.59
CA HIS A 99 -4.46 20.64 5.97
C HIS A 99 -4.15 19.38 6.81
N ALA A 100 -4.91 18.30 6.57
CA ALA A 100 -4.71 16.99 7.18
C ALA A 100 -4.55 15.95 6.07
N TYR A 101 -3.35 15.42 5.93
CA TYR A 101 -2.97 14.50 4.85
C TYR A 101 -3.08 13.02 5.25
N ASP A 102 -3.40 12.75 6.51
CA ASP A 102 -3.74 11.42 6.98
C ASP A 102 -5.23 11.14 6.79
N TYR A 103 -5.57 9.98 6.23
CA TYR A 103 -6.96 9.52 6.08
C TYR A 103 -7.74 9.56 7.41
N ARG A 104 -7.04 9.24 8.50
CA ARG A 104 -7.59 9.26 9.86
C ARG A 104 -7.84 10.70 10.36
N GLY A 105 -6.94 11.62 10.03
CA GLY A 105 -7.05 13.04 10.38
C GLY A 105 -8.16 13.74 9.61
N LEU A 106 -8.25 13.47 8.30
CA LEU A 106 -9.29 14.01 7.42
C LEU A 106 -10.69 13.59 7.88
N PHE A 107 -10.86 12.31 8.22
CA PHE A 107 -12.15 11.82 8.72
C PHE A 107 -12.49 12.34 10.13
N ALA A 108 -11.48 12.47 11.00
CA ALA A 108 -11.67 13.02 12.34
C ALA A 108 -12.12 14.50 12.30
N PHE A 109 -11.67 15.26 11.29
CA PHE A 109 -12.09 16.64 11.08
C PHE A 109 -13.54 16.74 10.59
N MET A 110 -13.95 15.90 9.65
CA MET A 110 -15.32 15.96 9.08
C MET A 110 -16.40 15.35 9.98
N PHE A 111 -16.13 14.21 10.63
CA PHE A 111 -17.15 13.44 11.36
C PHE A 111 -16.92 13.37 12.88
N GLY A 112 -15.82 13.97 13.36
CA GLY A 112 -15.41 13.95 14.75
C GLY A 112 -14.61 12.70 15.14
N LYS A 113 -13.75 12.85 16.16
CA LYS A 113 -12.81 11.82 16.64
C LYS A 113 -13.48 10.51 17.09
N SER A 114 -14.74 10.57 17.53
CA SER A 114 -15.48 9.41 18.06
C SER A 114 -15.84 8.36 16.99
N LYS A 115 -16.01 8.75 15.72
CA LYS A 115 -16.45 7.84 14.64
C LYS A 115 -15.31 7.28 13.78
N VAL A 116 -14.06 7.60 14.12
CA VAL A 116 -12.87 7.22 13.34
C VAL A 116 -12.70 5.69 13.24
N TRP A 117 -13.24 4.93 14.19
CA TRP A 117 -13.21 3.46 14.15
C TRP A 117 -13.88 2.88 12.91
N ILE A 118 -14.92 3.53 12.37
CA ILE A 118 -15.67 3.05 11.20
C ILE A 118 -14.75 3.00 9.97
N VAL A 119 -13.97 4.07 9.74
CA VAL A 119 -13.04 4.13 8.61
C VAL A 119 -11.94 3.09 8.75
N ASN A 120 -11.39 2.94 9.96
CA ASN A 120 -10.40 1.90 10.21
C ASN A 120 -10.97 0.51 9.93
N CYS A 121 -12.22 0.22 10.32
CA CYS A 121 -12.88 -1.04 9.99
C CYS A 121 -13.05 -1.24 8.47
N ILE A 122 -13.47 -0.20 7.72
CA ILE A 122 -13.63 -0.30 6.27
C ILE A 122 -12.28 -0.55 5.59
N ILE A 123 -11.23 0.20 5.95
CA ILE A 123 -9.88 0.03 5.42
C ILE A 123 -9.37 -1.39 5.72
N LEU A 124 -9.59 -1.88 6.94
CA LEU A 124 -9.19 -3.22 7.35
C LEU A 124 -9.92 -4.30 6.52
N CYS A 125 -11.23 -4.18 6.33
CA CYS A 125 -12.01 -5.09 5.49
C CYS A 125 -11.51 -5.11 4.03
N VAL A 126 -11.24 -3.94 3.45
CA VAL A 126 -10.69 -3.83 2.09
C VAL A 126 -9.30 -4.46 2.02
N GLN A 127 -8.44 -4.24 3.02
CA GLN A 127 -7.09 -4.80 3.05
C GLN A 127 -7.10 -6.33 3.20
N ILE A 128 -7.99 -6.89 4.04
CA ILE A 128 -8.18 -8.36 4.14
C ILE A 128 -8.67 -8.94 2.82
N GLY A 129 -9.63 -8.28 2.16
CA GLY A 129 -10.15 -8.70 0.87
C GLY A 129 -9.06 -8.75 -0.19
N ALA A 130 -8.28 -7.67 -0.32
CA ALA A 130 -7.15 -7.60 -1.24
C ALA A 130 -6.12 -8.70 -0.95
N ALA A 131 -5.69 -8.84 0.31
CA ALA A 131 -4.70 -9.86 0.72
C ALA A 131 -5.18 -11.29 0.39
N THR A 132 -6.46 -11.59 0.61
CA THR A 132 -7.04 -12.91 0.32
C THR A 132 -6.97 -13.24 -1.18
N ILE A 133 -7.27 -12.27 -2.05
CA ILE A 133 -7.18 -12.44 -3.51
C ILE A 133 -5.72 -12.71 -3.91
N TYR A 134 -4.76 -11.97 -3.36
CA TYR A 134 -3.34 -12.19 -3.62
C TYR A 134 -2.88 -13.59 -3.20
N PHE A 135 -3.26 -14.08 -2.02
CA PHE A 135 -2.89 -15.43 -1.56
C PHE A 135 -3.52 -16.54 -2.40
N LEU A 136 -4.79 -16.37 -2.76
CA LEU A 136 -5.49 -17.31 -3.62
C LEU A 136 -4.84 -17.39 -5.01
N TRP A 137 -4.47 -16.24 -5.58
CA TRP A 137 -3.82 -16.18 -6.88
C TRP A 137 -2.43 -16.80 -6.87
N ASN A 138 -1.58 -16.44 -5.90
CA ASN A 138 -0.25 -17.02 -5.75
C ASN A 138 -0.31 -18.55 -5.59
N GLY A 139 -1.26 -19.07 -4.81
CA GLY A 139 -1.46 -20.51 -4.66
C GLY A 139 -1.87 -21.24 -5.95
N ARG A 140 -2.53 -20.56 -6.89
CA ARG A 140 -2.89 -21.11 -8.21
C ARG A 140 -1.76 -21.00 -9.23
N LEU A 141 -0.91 -19.98 -9.11
CA LEU A 141 0.19 -19.72 -10.03
C LEU A 141 1.43 -20.57 -9.71
N MET A 142 1.75 -20.77 -8.43
CA MET A 142 2.97 -21.47 -8.01
C MET A 142 3.10 -22.91 -8.51
N PRO A 143 2.05 -23.77 -8.47
CA PRO A 143 2.14 -25.12 -9.03
C PRO A 143 2.46 -25.13 -10.53
N LYS A 144 1.97 -24.11 -11.27
CA LYS A 144 2.21 -23.97 -12.71
C LYS A 144 3.62 -23.47 -13.01
N LEU A 145 4.13 -22.52 -12.21
CA LEU A 145 5.49 -21.99 -12.36
C LEU A 145 6.56 -23.03 -12.05
N LEU A 146 6.33 -23.87 -11.03
CA LEU A 146 7.30 -24.88 -10.59
C LEU A 146 7.18 -26.22 -11.34
N GLY A 147 6.24 -26.34 -12.28
CA GLY A 147 5.99 -27.59 -13.02
C GLY A 147 5.51 -28.74 -12.14
N THR A 148 5.09 -28.45 -10.90
CA THR A 148 4.75 -29.43 -9.86
C THR A 148 3.35 -30.02 -10.03
N CYS A 149 2.63 -29.64 -11.09
CA CYS A 149 1.27 -30.10 -11.39
C CYS A 149 1.16 -31.65 -11.39
N ASP A 150 2.20 -32.34 -11.87
CA ASP A 150 2.24 -33.80 -12.00
C ASP A 150 2.87 -34.54 -10.79
N MET A 151 3.28 -33.84 -9.72
CA MET A 151 3.92 -34.47 -8.56
C MET A 151 2.90 -35.00 -7.52
N LYS A 152 3.33 -35.98 -6.71
CA LYS A 152 2.52 -36.58 -5.64
C LYS A 152 2.08 -35.54 -4.59
N PRO A 153 0.88 -35.70 -3.99
CA PRO A 153 0.47 -34.89 -2.85
C PRO A 153 1.48 -35.07 -1.69
N PRO A 154 1.89 -34.00 -0.99
CA PRO A 154 1.22 -32.70 -0.83
C PRO A 154 1.63 -31.59 -1.82
N LEU A 155 2.66 -31.79 -2.64
CA LEU A 155 3.28 -30.76 -3.48
C LEU A 155 2.43 -30.29 -4.67
N SER A 156 1.39 -31.05 -5.05
CA SER A 156 0.42 -30.65 -6.09
C SER A 156 -0.81 -29.91 -5.51
N SER A 157 -0.96 -29.82 -4.18
CA SER A 157 -2.13 -29.19 -3.57
C SER A 157 -2.03 -27.66 -3.54
N TYR A 158 -3.02 -26.97 -4.10
CA TYR A 158 -3.15 -25.51 -4.04
C TYR A 158 -3.13 -24.97 -2.60
N ARG A 159 -3.70 -25.71 -1.65
CA ARG A 159 -3.78 -25.31 -0.23
C ARG A 159 -2.40 -25.25 0.42
N PHE A 160 -1.52 -26.19 0.06
CA PHE A 160 -0.16 -26.25 0.58
C PHE A 160 0.65 -25.04 0.11
N TRP A 161 0.60 -24.72 -1.19
CA TRP A 161 1.32 -23.56 -1.74
C TRP A 161 0.80 -22.23 -1.22
N THR A 162 -0.52 -22.07 -1.02
CA THR A 162 -1.07 -20.86 -0.42
C THR A 162 -0.54 -20.63 1.00
N VAL A 163 -0.49 -21.68 1.84
CA VAL A 163 0.01 -21.59 3.21
C VAL A 163 1.53 -21.38 3.23
N LEU A 164 2.27 -22.09 2.37
CA LEU A 164 3.72 -21.97 2.30
C LEU A 164 4.16 -20.56 1.88
N VAL A 165 3.58 -20.02 0.80
CA VAL A 165 3.92 -18.68 0.28
C VAL A 165 3.50 -17.57 1.25
N SER A 166 2.35 -17.72 1.92
CA SER A 166 1.93 -16.74 2.93
C SER A 166 2.87 -16.73 4.14
N LEU A 167 3.35 -17.90 4.57
CA LEU A 167 4.29 -18.00 5.69
C LEU A 167 5.69 -17.47 5.33
N THR A 168 6.22 -17.80 4.14
CA THR A 168 7.59 -17.47 3.76
C THR A 168 7.76 -16.08 3.15
N CYS A 169 6.76 -15.56 2.43
CA CYS A 169 6.85 -14.25 1.78
C CYS A 169 6.00 -13.18 2.49
N ALA A 170 4.80 -13.48 2.95
CA ALA A 170 3.91 -12.42 3.46
C ALA A 170 4.33 -11.93 4.85
N ILE A 171 4.69 -12.84 5.76
CA ILE A 171 5.13 -12.49 7.11
C ILE A 171 6.36 -11.58 7.10
N PRO A 172 7.46 -11.88 6.38
CA PRO A 172 8.60 -10.96 6.35
C PRO A 172 8.25 -9.62 5.72
N LEU A 173 7.40 -9.60 4.67
CA LEU A 173 6.96 -8.34 4.07
C LEU A 173 6.14 -7.49 5.05
N VAL A 174 5.29 -8.09 5.88
CA VAL A 174 4.52 -7.37 6.91
C VAL A 174 5.41 -6.88 8.07
N CYS A 175 6.50 -7.61 8.37
CA CYS A 175 7.49 -7.20 9.37
C CYS A 175 8.40 -6.05 8.90
N LEU A 176 8.51 -5.80 7.59
CA LEU A 176 9.20 -4.62 7.05
C LEU A 176 8.34 -3.37 7.30
N LYS A 177 8.40 -2.84 8.52
CA LYS A 177 7.68 -1.64 8.97
C LYS A 177 8.15 -0.34 8.30
N SER A 178 9.14 -0.40 7.41
CA SER A 178 9.72 0.78 6.77
C SER A 178 9.10 1.02 5.39
N ILE A 179 8.32 2.09 5.29
CA ILE A 179 7.69 2.59 4.04
C ILE A 179 8.76 2.88 2.97
N TYR A 180 9.94 3.36 3.39
CA TYR A 180 11.07 3.66 2.50
C TYR A 180 11.62 2.43 1.76
N VAL A 181 11.71 1.28 2.44
CA VAL A 181 12.18 0.04 1.80
C VAL A 181 11.13 -0.47 0.81
N LEU A 182 9.85 -0.23 1.10
CA LEU A 182 8.74 -0.63 0.25
C LEU A 182 8.69 0.19 -1.05
N GLU A 183 9.05 1.48 -0.99
CA GLU A 183 9.16 2.36 -2.16
C GLU A 183 10.25 1.87 -3.12
N LYS A 184 11.45 1.52 -2.63
CA LYS A 184 12.50 0.93 -3.48
C LYS A 184 12.10 -0.43 -4.05
N LEU A 185 11.37 -1.25 -3.29
CA LEU A 185 10.83 -2.52 -3.76
C LEU A 185 9.74 -2.33 -4.82
N SER A 186 8.94 -1.27 -4.70
CA SER A 186 7.93 -0.88 -5.68
C SER A 186 8.58 -0.62 -7.06
N ILE A 187 9.71 0.09 -7.11
CA ILE A 187 10.43 0.32 -8.38
C ILE A 187 10.84 -1.01 -9.02
N LEU A 188 11.38 -1.95 -8.24
CA LEU A 188 11.71 -3.29 -8.71
C LEU A 188 10.48 -4.05 -9.23
N CYS A 189 9.34 -3.96 -8.53
CA CYS A 189 8.08 -4.57 -8.95
C CYS A 189 7.55 -3.98 -10.27
N SER A 190 7.66 -2.66 -10.48
CA SER A 190 7.26 -2.02 -11.75
C SER A 190 8.08 -2.57 -12.92
N VAL A 191 9.40 -2.62 -12.76
CA VAL A 191 10.31 -3.14 -13.79
C VAL A 191 9.99 -4.60 -14.12
N THR A 192 9.77 -5.41 -13.09
CA THR A 192 9.40 -6.83 -13.26
C THR A 192 8.07 -6.99 -13.99
N THR A 193 7.08 -6.14 -13.67
CA THR A 193 5.77 -6.17 -14.34
C THR A 193 5.87 -5.78 -15.81
N LEU A 194 6.66 -4.74 -16.14
CA LEU A 194 6.91 -4.34 -17.53
C LEU A 194 7.62 -5.44 -18.33
N LEU A 195 8.64 -6.09 -17.75
CA LEU A 195 9.30 -7.23 -18.38
C LEU A 195 8.33 -8.38 -18.67
N LEU A 196 7.41 -8.66 -17.75
CA LEU A 196 6.39 -9.69 -17.93
C LEU A 196 5.44 -9.34 -19.08
N ILE A 197 5.00 -8.08 -19.18
CA ILE A 197 4.16 -7.60 -20.28
C ILE A 197 4.92 -7.73 -21.61
N VAL A 198 6.18 -7.30 -21.68
CA VAL A 198 7.00 -7.38 -22.90
C VAL A 198 7.24 -8.83 -23.33
N HIS A 199 7.50 -9.74 -22.40
CA HIS A 199 7.67 -11.16 -22.71
C HIS A 199 6.35 -11.86 -23.09
N ALA A 200 5.20 -11.35 -22.63
CA ALA A 200 3.90 -11.93 -22.93
C ALA A 200 3.40 -11.58 -24.35
N PHE A 201 3.99 -10.57 -25.00
CA PHE A 201 3.75 -10.19 -26.40
C PHE A 201 4.85 -10.74 -27.32
#